data_AF-A0A2J8W2J3-F1
#
_entry.id   AF-A0A2J8W2J3-F1
#
_cell.length_a   1.000
_cell.length_b   1.000
_cell.length_c   1.000
_cell.angle_alpha   90.00
_cell.angle_beta   90.00
_cell.angle_gamma   90.00
#
_symmetry.space_group_name_H-M   'P 1'
#
loop_
_entity.id
_entity.type
_entity.pdbx_description
1 polymer ?
#
loop_
_entity_poly.entity_id
_entity_poly.type
_entity_poly.pdbx_seq_one_letter_code
_entity_poly.pdbx_strand_id
1 'polypeptide(L)' 'MKGRIELGDVTPHNIKQLKRLNQVIFPVSYNDKFYKDVLEVGELAKLGAVCCRVDHS' A
#
# COMPACT_ATOMS: atom_id res chain seq x y z
N MET A 1 13.18 13.62 -17.40
CA MET A 1 13.42 13.29 -15.99
C MET A 1 12.62 12.03 -15.66
N LYS A 2 13.27 10.87 -15.50
CA LYS A 2 12.60 9.67 -14.96
C LYS A 2 12.37 9.92 -13.47
N GLY A 3 11.11 10.08 -13.07
CA GLY A 3 10.75 10.17 -11.66
C GLY A 3 11.29 8.94 -10.94
N ARG A 4 12.02 9.14 -9.84
CA ARG A 4 12.57 8.06 -9.04
C ARG A 4 11.42 7.37 -8.29
N ILE A 5 10.79 6.40 -8.94
CA ILE A 5 9.73 5.57 -8.36
C ILE A 5 10.43 4.35 -7.75
N GLU A 6 10.50 4.31 -6.43
CA GLU A 6 11.07 3.20 -5.66
C GLU A 6 9.98 2.66 -4.72
N LEU A 7 9.88 1.33 -4.61
CA LEU A 7 8.99 0.68 -3.65
C LEU A 7 9.77 0.46 -2.35
N GLY A 8 9.22 0.95 -1.24
CA GLY A 8 9.76 0.74 0.11
C GLY A 8 8.79 -0.05 0.98
N ASP A 9 9.30 -0.67 2.04
CA ASP A 9 8.47 -1.43 2.97
C ASP A 9 7.63 -0.53 3.88
N VAL A 10 6.45 -1.03 4.24
CA VAL A 10 5.58 -0.39 5.23
C VAL A 10 6.09 -0.73 6.62
N THR A 11 6.35 0.29 7.43
CA THR A 11 6.84 0.17 8.80
C THR A 11 5.90 0.91 9.75
N PRO A 12 5.95 0.62 11.07
CA PRO A 12 5.13 1.35 12.04
C PRO A 12 5.36 2.87 12.01
N HIS A 13 6.54 3.29 11.57
CA HIS A 13 6.90 4.70 11.42
C HIS A 13 6.18 5.37 10.25
N ASN A 14 6.01 4.68 9.12
CA ASN A 14 5.44 5.24 7.89
C ASN A 14 3.96 4.90 7.65
N ILE A 15 3.35 4.04 8.48
CA ILE A 15 1.94 3.59 8.34
C ILE A 15 0.93 4.74 8.26
N LYS A 16 1.20 5.87 8.92
CA LYS A 16 0.36 7.07 8.87
C LYS A 16 0.31 7.68 7.47
N GLN A 17 1.42 7.62 6.73
CA GLN A 17 1.49 8.09 5.35
C GLN A 17 0.64 7.18 4.45
N LEU A 18 0.70 5.87 4.66
CA LEU A 18 -0.17 4.90 3.97
C LEU A 18 -1.66 5.15 4.26
N LYS A 19 -2.02 5.41 5.54
CA LYS A 19 -3.41 5.76 5.91
C LYS A 19 -3.92 6.97 5.14
N ARG A 20 -3.11 8.05 5.11
CA ARG A 20 -3.47 9.28 4.38
C ARG A 20 -3.60 9.04 2.88
N LEU A 21 -2.69 8.27 2.31
CA LEU A 21 -2.74 7.90 0.90
C LEU A 21 -4.04 7.15 0.57
N ASN A 22 -4.36 6.11 1.35
CA ASN A 22 -5.57 5.32 1.14
C ASN A 22 -6.85 6.14 1.29
N GLN A 23 -6.90 7.08 2.24
CA GLN A 23 -8.05 7.98 2.42
C GLN A 23 -8.28 8.93 1.23
N VAL A 24 -7.22 9.32 0.52
CA VAL A 24 -7.31 10.23 -0.63
C VAL A 24 -7.56 9.46 -1.93
N ILE A 25 -6.96 8.28 -2.07
CA ILE A 25 -7.09 7.45 -3.29
C ILE A 25 -8.41 6.69 -3.32
N PHE A 26 -8.86 6.18 -2.17
CA PHE A 26 -10.06 5.36 -2.08
C PHE A 26 -11.18 6.10 -1.37
N PRO A 27 -12.42 6.05 -1.89
CA PRO A 27 -13.59 6.65 -1.24
C PRO A 27 -14.08 5.83 -0.02
N VAL A 28 -13.30 4.84 0.44
CA VAL A 28 -13.65 3.92 1.52
C VAL A 28 -12.64 4.00 2.65
N SER A 29 -13.14 3.94 3.89
CA SER A 29 -12.31 4.00 5.10
C SER A 29 -11.89 2.61 5.54
N TYR A 30 -10.59 2.32 5.50
CA TYR A 30 -10.01 1.14 6.14
C TYR A 30 -9.91 1.34 7.65
N ASN A 31 -10.17 0.27 8.41
CA ASN A 31 -10.12 0.24 9.87
C ASN A 31 -8.70 -0.03 10.41
N ASP A 32 -8.44 0.26 11.68
CA ASP A 32 -7.11 0.07 12.28
C ASP A 32 -6.63 -1.39 12.26
N LYS A 33 -7.55 -2.35 12.25
CA LYS A 33 -7.22 -3.77 12.10
C LYS A 33 -6.50 -4.03 10.77
N PHE A 34 -7.00 -3.47 9.67
CA PHE A 34 -6.36 -3.58 8.37
C PHE A 34 -4.90 -3.09 8.39
N TYR A 35 -4.64 -1.94 9.03
CA TYR A 35 -3.28 -1.40 9.09
C TYR A 35 -2.35 -2.15 10.05
N LYS A 36 -2.88 -2.82 11.08
CA LYS A 36 -2.12 -3.76 11.92
C LYS A 36 -1.76 -5.01 11.13
N ASP A 37 -2.73 -5.57 10.42
CA ASP A 37 -2.53 -6.73 9.55
C ASP A 37 -1.50 -6.40 8.46
N VAL A 38 -1.50 -5.19 7.87
CA VAL A 38 -0.49 -4.75 6.90
C VAL A 38 0.94 -4.73 7.49
N LEU A 39 1.09 -4.36 8.77
CA LEU A 39 2.38 -4.33 9.45
C LEU A 39 2.88 -5.72 9.82
N GLU A 40 1.98 -6.65 10.12
CA GLU A 40 2.31 -8.04 10.48
C GLU A 40 2.58 -8.92 9.27
N VAL A 41 1.83 -8.73 8.18
CA VAL A 41 1.88 -9.59 7.00
C VAL A 41 2.90 -9.09 5.96
N GLY A 42 3.45 -7.88 6.14
CA GLY A 42 4.56 -7.36 5.35
C GLY A 42 4.32 -7.38 3.83
N GLU A 43 4.85 -8.40 3.14
CA GLU A 43 4.91 -8.51 1.69
C GLU A 43 3.54 -8.74 1.00
N LEU A 44 2.57 -9.37 1.67
CA LEU A 44 1.24 -9.66 1.07
C LEU A 44 0.25 -8.50 1.13
N ALA A 45 0.54 -7.46 1.93
CA ALA A 45 -0.30 -6.28 2.05
C ALA A 45 0.19 -5.10 1.18
N LYS A 46 1.31 -5.28 0.45
CA LYS A 46 1.72 -4.38 -0.61
C LYS A 46 0.56 -4.33 -1.62
N LEU A 47 0.02 -3.14 -1.83
CA LEU A 47 -0.97 -2.78 -2.85
C LEU A 47 -0.71 -3.53 -4.18
N GLY A 48 -1.24 -4.75 -4.27
CA GLY A 48 -0.89 -5.73 -5.30
C GLY A 48 -2.08 -6.54 -5.79
N ALA A 49 -3.30 -6.17 -5.40
CA ALA A 49 -4.53 -6.73 -5.96
C ALA A 49 -5.29 -5.72 -6.85
N VAL A 50 -4.65 -4.61 -7.28
CA VAL A 50 -5.28 -3.62 -8.19
C VAL A 50 -4.41 -3.26 -9.42
N CYS A 51 -3.27 -3.93 -9.65
CA CYS A 51 -2.58 -3.80 -10.94
C CYS A 51 -1.81 -5.04 -11.38
N CYS A 52 -2.39 -6.23 -11.22
CA CYS A 52 -1.98 -7.37 -12.04
C CYS A 52 -2.68 -7.29 -13.41
N ARG A 53 -2.35 -6.29 -14.23
CA ARG A 53 -2.26 -6.58 -15.66
C ARG A 53 -0.91 -7.25 -15.85
N VAL A 54 -0.87 -8.55 -15.58
CA VAL A 54 0.16 -9.42 -16.12
C VAL A 54 -0.08 -9.43 -17.62
N ASP A 55 0.60 -8.54 -18.33
CA ASP A 55 0.67 -8.59 -19.78
C ASP A 55 1.49 -9.83 -20.13
N HIS A 56 0.80 -10.87 -20.59
CA HIS A 56 1.43 -12.05 -21.18
C HIS A 56 1.57 -11.71 -22.67
N SER A 57 2.74 -11.22 -23.07
CA SER A 57 3.15 -11.17 -24.47
C SER A 57 4.52 -11.79 -24.67
#